data_AF-A0A7M3LW72-F1
#
_entry.id   AF-A0A7M3LW72-F1
#
_cell.length_a   1.000
_cell.length_b   1.000
_cell.length_c   1.000
_cell.angle_alpha   90.00
_cell.angle_beta   90.00
_cell.angle_gamma   90.00
#
_symmetry.space_group_name_H-M   'P 1'
#
loop_
_entity.id
_entity.type
_entity.pdbx_description
1 polymer ?
#
loop_
_entity_poly.entity_id
_entity_poly.type
_entity_poly.pdbx_seq_one_letter_code
_entity_poly.pdbx_strand_id
1 'polypeptide(L)'
;MSGPGGPDRFDGFDGFDRFDGFKGFQSFKGLKGFKGFDRYDGFGGAGNGPDRSGPGGRPRTAPPRAAADDGDSGLAEPVPPEPTVEGAAPGGTSAGAPGERPTTAEEAPAPARPAASASGGATADTARRRQSPPPGQRPSHDVLRSLLGAWALAACSAEETAAVEAHLNDCVPCAEEALRLREAVALLRAEESLDLDPRLRSRVLEGCLVRRPPRVPVPEWATVFDTEGARLDALLRDFGPAEWRAEVRLRWFDGGRTVARATTVAGVIAHLMAVDGILASALGMPDPLGPGAPDRPMERTEAIWQRQPPEPSGGRPRPTRTRDGADRAGGPYGGASAAPPDAIRGPWRKQAHAMVRNVSFAGRGGTELSVPFGDVRLPMRDSFLDRALECWVHAGDIADAVSYPYEPPAADHLHEMIGFWADKLPGALAERRRAGLAAPVRELVEAGRPGRALCLEVEGSGGGRWYIPLDSPAAVAGPERQVAHIAMDLDAFYQLMAGHVDPRDAAAGAAGDPEAVHDVLLTSAALSRM
;
A
#
# COMPACT_ATOMS: atom_id res chain seq x y z
N MET A 1 63.31 -30.14 52.29
CA MET A 1 63.76 -28.88 51.65
C MET A 1 62.70 -28.48 50.62
N SER A 2 62.31 -27.22 50.39
CA SER A 2 62.33 -26.00 51.23
C SER A 2 61.52 -24.91 50.49
N GLY A 3 60.41 -24.41 51.05
CA GLY A 3 59.79 -23.10 50.76
C GLY A 3 59.21 -22.81 49.34
N PRO A 4 58.00 -22.23 49.24
CA PRO A 4 57.48 -21.64 47.99
C PRO A 4 57.90 -20.17 47.81
N GLY A 5 57.74 -19.62 46.60
CA GLY A 5 58.06 -18.23 46.26
C GLY A 5 56.85 -17.33 46.00
N GLY A 6 56.80 -16.20 46.69
CA GLY A 6 55.84 -15.08 46.59
C GLY A 6 55.96 -14.20 47.87
N PRO A 7 55.29 -13.04 48.00
CA PRO A 7 54.35 -12.40 47.08
C PRO A 7 54.58 -10.88 46.82
N ASP A 8 53.74 -10.29 45.96
CA ASP A 8 53.51 -8.85 45.72
C ASP A 8 52.01 -8.69 45.33
N ARG A 9 51.15 -7.73 45.73
CA ARG A 9 51.19 -6.52 46.61
C ARG A 9 51.98 -5.31 46.08
N PHE A 10 51.54 -4.06 46.21
CA PHE A 10 50.30 -3.45 46.77
C PHE A 10 50.08 -2.09 46.03
N ASP A 11 48.90 -1.47 45.91
CA ASP A 11 47.51 -1.80 46.33
C ASP A 11 46.54 -1.34 45.19
N GLY A 12 45.25 -0.96 45.31
CA GLY A 12 44.33 -0.69 46.42
C GLY A 12 42.91 -0.36 45.89
N PHE A 13 42.17 0.58 46.50
CA PHE A 13 40.81 0.99 46.09
C PHE A 13 40.52 2.48 46.34
N ASP A 14 39.84 3.14 45.39
CA ASP A 14 38.92 4.31 45.50
C ASP A 14 38.67 4.84 44.06
N GLY A 15 37.57 5.52 43.71
CA GLY A 15 36.33 5.88 44.41
C GLY A 15 35.43 6.66 43.43
N PHE A 16 34.10 6.61 43.57
CA PHE A 16 33.18 7.32 42.68
C PHE A 16 33.11 8.82 43.03
N ASP A 17 33.27 9.73 42.06
CA ASP A 17 32.54 11.00 42.09
C ASP A 17 32.25 11.62 40.70
N ARG A 18 31.32 12.58 40.72
CA ARG A 18 30.47 13.20 39.68
C ARG A 18 30.99 13.57 38.28
N PHE A 19 29.99 13.57 37.39
CA PHE A 19 29.79 14.46 36.23
C PHE A 19 30.35 15.89 36.40
N ASP A 20 30.98 16.40 35.33
CA ASP A 20 30.48 17.59 34.61
C ASP A 20 31.06 17.67 33.17
N GLY A 21 30.44 18.42 32.24
CA GLY A 21 31.09 18.73 30.94
C GLY A 21 30.31 18.56 29.62
N PHE A 22 28.98 18.65 29.60
CA PHE A 22 28.17 18.43 28.38
C PHE A 22 28.25 19.57 27.34
N LYS A 23 28.97 19.39 26.21
CA LYS A 23 28.90 20.27 25.01
C LYS A 23 29.14 19.49 23.71
N GLY A 24 28.21 19.57 22.74
CA GLY A 24 28.47 19.05 21.38
C GLY A 24 27.28 18.78 20.45
N PHE A 25 26.02 19.06 20.80
CA PHE A 25 24.86 18.57 20.03
C PHE A 25 23.96 19.66 19.42
N GLN A 26 24.29 20.11 18.20
CA GLN A 26 23.40 20.77 17.23
C GLN A 26 23.92 20.44 15.82
N SER A 27 23.12 20.15 14.78
CA SER A 27 21.66 20.31 14.63
C SER A 27 21.00 19.14 13.89
N PHE A 28 19.90 18.63 14.44
CA PHE A 28 18.75 18.17 13.63
C PHE A 28 17.48 18.79 14.25
N LYS A 29 16.79 19.63 13.48
CA LYS A 29 15.49 20.23 13.82
C LYS A 29 14.60 20.16 12.58
N GLY A 30 13.61 19.27 12.60
CA GLY A 30 12.72 19.08 11.44
C GLY A 30 11.45 18.28 11.68
N LEU A 31 11.19 17.76 12.89
CA LEU A 31 10.08 16.81 13.10
C LEU A 31 9.46 16.90 14.50
N LYS A 32 8.51 17.84 14.67
CA LYS A 32 7.40 17.81 15.66
C LYS A 32 6.24 18.65 15.09
N GLY A 33 5.09 18.03 14.83
CA GLY A 33 4.00 18.71 14.11
C GLY A 33 2.59 18.11 14.18
N PHE A 34 2.35 17.05 14.95
CA PHE A 34 1.00 16.47 15.12
C PHE A 34 0.55 16.49 16.59
N LYS A 35 -0.42 17.36 16.91
CA LYS A 35 -1.45 17.16 17.93
C LYS A 35 -2.74 17.83 17.44
N GLY A 36 -3.88 17.37 17.96
CA GLY A 36 -5.21 17.68 17.43
C GLY A 36 -5.73 19.09 17.71
N PHE A 37 -6.91 19.36 17.15
CA PHE A 37 -7.70 20.57 17.34
C PHE A 37 -7.93 20.88 18.83
N ASP A 38 -7.85 22.17 19.19
CA ASP A 38 -8.97 22.78 19.90
C ASP A 38 -9.10 24.29 19.57
N ARG A 39 -10.26 24.86 19.87
CA ARG A 39 -10.73 26.21 19.49
C ARG A 39 -10.06 27.32 20.31
N TYR A 40 -9.61 28.42 19.67
CA TYR A 40 -9.75 29.79 20.22
C TYR A 40 -9.57 30.89 19.16
N ASP A 41 -10.36 31.96 19.28
CA ASP A 41 -10.33 33.17 18.43
C ASP A 41 -9.40 34.27 19.00
N GLY A 42 -8.92 35.21 18.16
CA GLY A 42 -8.60 36.57 18.64
C GLY A 42 -7.40 37.33 18.03
N PHE A 43 -7.72 38.37 17.25
CA PHE A 43 -7.05 39.68 17.13
C PHE A 43 -5.56 39.84 16.71
N GLY A 44 -5.38 40.50 15.55
CA GLY A 44 -4.38 41.56 15.30
C GLY A 44 -2.95 41.16 14.92
N GLY A 45 -2.21 41.92 14.11
CA GLY A 45 -2.59 43.10 13.32
C GLY A 45 -1.39 44.00 12.93
N ALA A 46 -1.33 44.43 11.67
CA ALA A 46 -0.37 45.38 11.06
C ALA A 46 1.11 44.94 10.90
N GLY A 47 1.77 45.44 9.84
CA GLY A 47 3.21 45.29 9.58
C GLY A 47 3.56 45.18 8.09
N ASN A 48 3.91 46.29 7.43
CA ASN A 48 3.99 46.38 5.95
C ASN A 48 5.42 46.33 5.37
N GLY A 49 5.69 45.36 4.49
CA GLY A 49 6.69 45.42 3.40
C GLY A 49 8.19 45.36 3.76
N PRO A 50 9.10 45.50 2.75
CA PRO A 50 8.84 45.53 1.30
C PRO A 50 9.50 44.36 0.52
N ASP A 51 9.15 44.25 -0.77
CA ASP A 51 9.70 43.25 -1.71
C ASP A 51 11.23 43.39 -1.92
N ARG A 52 11.90 42.25 -2.13
CA ARG A 52 13.29 42.13 -2.61
C ARG A 52 13.42 40.94 -3.56
N SER A 53 13.27 41.22 -4.84
CA SER A 53 13.38 40.24 -5.92
C SER A 53 14.81 39.66 -6.00
N GLY A 54 14.93 38.33 -6.05
CA GLY A 54 16.20 37.61 -6.20
C GLY A 54 16.12 36.50 -7.26
N PRO A 55 17.14 36.32 -8.12
CA PRO A 55 17.10 35.33 -9.20
C PRO A 55 17.35 33.91 -8.67
N GLY A 56 16.27 33.20 -8.34
CA GLY A 56 16.33 31.86 -7.72
C GLY A 56 15.18 30.93 -8.13
N GLY A 57 14.76 30.98 -9.39
CA GLY A 57 13.64 30.18 -9.89
C GLY A 57 13.91 28.68 -9.91
N ARG A 58 13.44 27.95 -8.90
CA ARG A 58 13.24 26.50 -9.01
C ARG A 58 12.26 26.21 -10.16
N PRO A 59 12.46 25.13 -10.95
CA PRO A 59 11.50 24.77 -12.00
C PRO A 59 10.13 24.48 -11.37
N ARG A 60 9.09 25.14 -11.88
CA ARG A 60 7.71 24.83 -11.51
C ARG A 60 7.35 23.50 -12.16
N THR A 61 6.98 22.51 -11.35
CA THR A 61 6.27 21.32 -11.84
C THR A 61 4.98 21.78 -12.52
N ALA A 62 4.73 21.28 -13.73
CA ALA A 62 3.49 21.56 -14.43
C ALA A 62 2.33 20.82 -13.73
N PRO A 63 1.12 21.41 -13.64
CA PRO A 63 -0.06 20.65 -13.24
C PRO A 63 -0.32 19.53 -14.27
N PRO A 64 -0.90 18.39 -13.86
CA PRO A 64 -1.25 17.33 -14.79
C PRO A 64 -2.22 17.87 -15.86
N ARG A 65 -1.98 17.49 -17.12
CA ARG A 65 -2.92 17.80 -18.20
C ARG A 65 -4.22 17.04 -17.96
N ALA A 66 -5.35 17.68 -18.26
CA ALA A 66 -6.63 16.98 -18.39
C ALA A 66 -6.50 15.85 -19.42
N ALA A 67 -7.22 14.75 -19.18
CA ALA A 67 -7.28 13.62 -20.11
C ALA A 67 -7.87 14.06 -21.47
N ALA A 68 -7.44 13.41 -22.54
CA ALA A 68 -8.11 13.53 -23.82
C ALA A 68 -9.49 12.84 -23.76
N ASP A 69 -10.48 13.44 -24.41
CA ASP A 69 -11.86 12.95 -24.45
C ASP A 69 -12.03 12.00 -25.64
N ASP A 70 -11.37 10.84 -25.56
CA ASP A 70 -11.35 9.83 -26.64
C ASP A 70 -12.67 9.04 -26.67
N GLY A 71 -13.67 9.64 -27.33
CA GLY A 71 -14.94 9.00 -27.64
C GLY A 71 -14.87 8.01 -28.82
N ASP A 72 -15.77 7.03 -28.77
CA ASP A 72 -16.05 5.99 -29.78
C ASP A 72 -14.95 4.94 -30.06
N SER A 73 -15.11 3.78 -29.42
CA SER A 73 -14.78 2.48 -30.02
C SER A 73 -15.78 1.43 -29.53
N GLY A 74 -16.67 0.98 -30.41
CA GLY A 74 -17.80 0.11 -30.05
C GLY A 74 -17.42 -1.26 -29.48
N LEU A 75 -18.05 -1.65 -28.37
CA LEU A 75 -17.94 -2.98 -27.78
C LEU A 75 -18.97 -3.94 -28.40
N ALA A 76 -18.50 -5.01 -29.03
CA ALA A 76 -19.35 -6.14 -29.42
C ALA A 76 -19.58 -7.08 -28.21
N GLU A 77 -20.81 -7.60 -28.06
CA GLU A 77 -21.14 -8.54 -26.99
C GLU A 77 -20.54 -9.94 -27.22
N PRO A 78 -20.11 -10.66 -26.16
CA PRO A 78 -19.55 -11.99 -26.28
C PRO A 78 -20.65 -13.06 -26.46
N VAL A 79 -20.61 -13.78 -27.58
CA VAL A 79 -21.50 -14.92 -27.87
C VAL A 79 -21.05 -16.16 -27.06
N PRO A 80 -21.97 -16.91 -26.42
CA PRO A 80 -21.63 -18.14 -25.71
C PRO A 80 -21.34 -19.31 -26.68
N PRO A 81 -20.46 -20.26 -26.32
CA PRO A 81 -20.12 -21.40 -27.18
C PRO A 81 -21.19 -22.50 -27.15
N GLU A 82 -21.40 -23.16 -28.29
CA GLU A 82 -22.26 -24.35 -28.42
C GLU A 82 -21.58 -25.64 -27.92
N PRO A 83 -22.33 -26.63 -27.41
CA PRO A 83 -21.77 -27.90 -26.92
C PRO A 83 -21.54 -28.92 -28.04
N THR A 84 -20.30 -29.39 -28.20
CA THR A 84 -19.96 -30.54 -29.05
C THR A 84 -20.32 -31.87 -28.38
N VAL A 85 -20.84 -32.83 -29.15
CA VAL A 85 -21.25 -34.17 -28.67
C VAL A 85 -20.36 -35.26 -29.30
N GLU A 86 -19.76 -36.11 -28.45
CA GLU A 86 -19.31 -37.51 -28.64
C GLU A 86 -18.22 -37.82 -27.57
N GLY A 87 -18.02 -39.04 -27.07
CA GLY A 87 -18.69 -40.33 -27.31
C GLY A 87 -18.74 -41.20 -26.03
N ALA A 88 -19.20 -42.45 -26.15
CA ALA A 88 -19.69 -43.24 -25.00
C ALA A 88 -18.76 -44.32 -24.44
N ALA A 89 -18.95 -44.67 -23.16
CA ALA A 89 -18.53 -45.92 -22.53
C ALA A 89 -19.60 -46.39 -21.50
N PRO A 90 -19.75 -47.70 -21.20
CA PRO A 90 -21.00 -48.22 -20.61
C PRO A 90 -20.96 -48.56 -19.11
N GLY A 91 -22.15 -48.59 -18.49
CA GLY A 91 -22.36 -49.19 -17.16
C GLY A 91 -23.85 -49.38 -16.84
N GLY A 92 -24.24 -50.58 -16.41
CA GLY A 92 -25.54 -50.84 -15.75
C GLY A 92 -25.42 -50.78 -14.22
N THR A 93 -26.47 -51.02 -13.43
CA THR A 93 -27.82 -51.54 -13.75
C THR A 93 -28.92 -50.95 -12.84
N SER A 94 -30.15 -50.97 -13.34
CA SER A 94 -31.43 -50.58 -12.70
C SER A 94 -31.65 -51.07 -11.25
N ALA A 95 -32.32 -50.24 -10.43
CA ALA A 95 -33.49 -50.63 -9.61
C ALA A 95 -34.28 -49.40 -9.09
N GLY A 96 -35.62 -49.48 -9.03
CA GLY A 96 -36.47 -48.65 -8.15
C GLY A 96 -37.31 -47.53 -8.80
N ALA A 97 -38.64 -47.65 -8.72
CA ALA A 97 -39.67 -46.65 -9.04
C ALA A 97 -41.00 -47.07 -8.34
N PRO A 98 -42.12 -46.32 -8.38
CA PRO A 98 -42.34 -44.91 -8.77
C PRO A 98 -43.00 -44.07 -7.64
N GLY A 99 -43.29 -42.77 -7.86
CA GLY A 99 -44.01 -41.94 -6.87
C GLY A 99 -44.47 -40.54 -7.34
N GLU A 100 -45.65 -40.49 -7.99
CA GLU A 100 -46.66 -39.41 -8.06
C GLU A 100 -46.28 -37.95 -8.47
N ARG A 101 -47.31 -37.20 -8.93
CA ARG A 101 -47.24 -35.80 -9.40
C ARG A 101 -48.39 -34.97 -8.80
N PRO A 102 -48.10 -33.75 -8.35
CA PRO A 102 -48.98 -32.59 -8.58
C PRO A 102 -48.17 -31.44 -9.22
N THR A 103 -48.44 -30.99 -10.45
CA THR A 103 -49.50 -30.03 -10.86
C THR A 103 -49.40 -28.66 -10.18
N THR A 104 -48.90 -27.68 -10.96
CA THR A 104 -49.28 -26.25 -10.97
C THR A 104 -49.33 -25.46 -9.64
N ALA A 105 -48.40 -24.52 -9.49
CA ALA A 105 -48.54 -23.32 -8.67
C ALA A 105 -48.22 -22.08 -9.52
N GLU A 106 -48.80 -20.94 -9.18
CA GLU A 106 -48.92 -19.77 -10.08
C GLU A 106 -47.78 -18.75 -9.95
N GLU A 107 -47.55 -17.96 -11.00
CA GLU A 107 -46.45 -16.99 -11.10
C GLU A 107 -46.82 -15.65 -10.43
N ALA A 108 -46.15 -15.31 -9.32
CA ALA A 108 -46.45 -14.12 -8.53
C ALA A 108 -45.63 -12.88 -9.00
N PRO A 109 -46.27 -11.72 -9.28
CA PRO A 109 -45.59 -10.55 -9.85
C PRO A 109 -44.80 -9.71 -8.83
N ALA A 110 -43.82 -8.95 -9.33
CA ALA A 110 -42.92 -8.12 -8.52
C ALA A 110 -43.62 -6.87 -7.91
N PRO A 111 -43.15 -6.38 -6.74
CA PRO A 111 -43.79 -5.25 -6.04
C PRO A 111 -43.49 -3.89 -6.68
N ALA A 112 -44.54 -3.06 -6.82
CA ALA A 112 -44.43 -1.69 -7.31
C ALA A 112 -43.94 -0.69 -6.25
N ARG A 113 -43.36 0.43 -6.70
CA ARG A 113 -42.92 1.53 -5.83
C ARG A 113 -44.15 2.28 -5.26
N PRO A 114 -44.16 2.67 -3.96
CA PRO A 114 -45.29 3.39 -3.39
C PRO A 114 -45.39 4.82 -3.93
N ALA A 115 -46.59 5.22 -4.33
CA ALA A 115 -46.93 6.62 -4.60
C ALA A 115 -47.24 7.33 -3.27
N ALA A 116 -46.86 8.59 -3.14
CA ALA A 116 -47.14 9.39 -1.95
C ALA A 116 -48.58 9.90 -1.96
N SER A 117 -49.40 9.46 -1.01
CA SER A 117 -50.76 9.98 -0.80
C SER A 117 -50.72 11.40 -0.26
N ALA A 118 -51.28 12.35 -1.01
CA ALA A 118 -51.58 13.69 -0.50
C ALA A 118 -53.02 13.76 -0.01
N SER A 119 -53.22 13.94 1.30
CA SER A 119 -54.51 14.26 1.91
C SER A 119 -54.32 15.27 3.04
N GLY A 120 -55.18 16.29 3.09
CA GLY A 120 -55.01 17.44 3.99
C GLY A 120 -55.46 18.77 3.37
N GLY A 121 -56.75 18.87 3.03
CA GLY A 121 -57.31 20.12 2.51
C GLY A 121 -57.58 21.13 3.64
N ALA A 122 -57.02 22.33 3.54
CA ALA A 122 -57.32 23.44 4.43
C ALA A 122 -57.47 24.77 3.65
N THR A 123 -58.67 25.33 3.71
CA THR A 123 -59.03 26.76 3.49
C THR A 123 -58.22 27.56 2.46
N ALA A 124 -58.76 27.72 1.26
CA ALA A 124 -58.25 28.65 0.26
C ALA A 124 -58.67 30.11 0.57
N ASP A 125 -57.88 30.84 1.38
CA ASP A 125 -58.06 32.30 1.54
C ASP A 125 -56.77 33.13 1.86
N THR A 126 -55.57 32.54 1.74
CA THR A 126 -54.29 33.28 1.93
C THR A 126 -53.33 33.21 0.75
N ALA A 127 -53.66 32.45 -0.29
CA ALA A 127 -52.92 32.43 -1.56
C ALA A 127 -53.21 33.71 -2.38
N ARG A 128 -52.77 34.88 -1.90
CA ARG A 128 -52.81 36.15 -2.64
C ARG A 128 -51.84 36.09 -3.81
N ARG A 129 -52.30 35.44 -4.89
CA ARG A 129 -51.63 35.15 -6.16
C ARG A 129 -50.73 36.31 -6.58
N ARG A 130 -49.41 36.18 -6.38
CA ARG A 130 -48.42 36.99 -7.12
C ARG A 130 -48.66 36.67 -8.60
N GLN A 131 -49.27 37.60 -9.31
CA GLN A 131 -49.58 37.41 -10.72
C GLN A 131 -48.29 37.62 -11.51
N SER A 132 -47.70 36.53 -12.03
CA SER A 132 -46.70 36.66 -13.08
C SER A 132 -47.34 37.43 -14.24
N PRO A 133 -46.69 38.48 -14.79
CA PRO A 133 -47.22 39.22 -15.93
C PRO A 133 -47.34 38.30 -17.15
N PRO A 134 -48.24 38.60 -18.11
CA PRO A 134 -48.37 37.81 -19.32
C PRO A 134 -47.07 37.88 -20.15
N PRO A 135 -46.69 36.78 -20.85
CA PRO A 135 -45.43 36.71 -21.57
C PRO A 135 -45.34 37.82 -22.63
N GLY A 136 -44.20 38.51 -22.66
CA GLY A 136 -43.93 39.64 -23.56
C GLY A 136 -44.09 41.03 -22.91
N GLN A 137 -44.67 41.15 -21.72
CA GLN A 137 -44.63 42.41 -20.96
C GLN A 137 -43.35 42.50 -20.11
N ARG A 138 -42.60 43.60 -20.22
CA ARG A 138 -41.49 43.89 -19.30
C ARG A 138 -42.05 44.00 -17.87
N PRO A 139 -41.47 43.33 -16.86
CA PRO A 139 -41.93 43.47 -15.47
C PRO A 139 -41.90 44.94 -15.02
N SER A 140 -42.87 45.34 -14.20
CA SER A 140 -42.89 46.72 -13.68
C SER A 140 -41.76 46.96 -12.68
N HIS A 141 -41.38 48.23 -12.54
CA HIS A 141 -40.39 48.71 -11.55
C HIS A 141 -40.59 48.06 -10.17
N ASP A 142 -41.82 48.03 -9.66
CA ASP A 142 -42.11 47.53 -8.31
C ASP A 142 -42.00 46.01 -8.20
N VAL A 143 -42.23 45.26 -9.28
CA VAL A 143 -41.97 43.81 -9.33
C VAL A 143 -40.47 43.57 -9.24
N LEU A 144 -39.66 44.26 -10.06
CA LEU A 144 -38.21 44.13 -10.08
C LEU A 144 -37.57 44.58 -8.76
N ARG A 145 -38.05 45.70 -8.19
CA ARG A 145 -37.67 46.16 -6.85
C ARG A 145 -38.03 45.13 -5.76
N SER A 146 -39.13 44.39 -5.91
CA SER A 146 -39.49 43.32 -4.96
C SER A 146 -38.62 42.05 -5.10
N LEU A 147 -37.88 41.90 -6.20
CA LEU A 147 -36.98 40.77 -6.45
C LEU A 147 -35.56 41.00 -5.94
N LEU A 148 -35.14 42.25 -5.63
CA LEU A 148 -33.76 42.58 -5.26
C LEU A 148 -33.20 41.72 -4.11
N GLY A 149 -34.02 41.40 -3.10
CA GLY A 149 -33.61 40.53 -2.00
C GLY A 149 -33.41 39.06 -2.40
N ALA A 150 -34.23 38.55 -3.32
CA ALA A 150 -34.05 37.20 -3.87
C ALA A 150 -32.85 37.13 -4.83
N TRP A 151 -32.64 38.18 -5.63
CA TRP A 151 -31.48 38.31 -6.52
C TRP A 151 -30.16 38.44 -5.73
N ALA A 152 -30.13 39.20 -4.64
CA ALA A 152 -28.97 39.30 -3.75
C ALA A 152 -28.62 37.96 -3.07
N LEU A 153 -29.62 37.10 -2.83
CA LEU A 153 -29.47 35.73 -2.33
C LEU A 153 -29.22 34.68 -3.44
N ALA A 154 -29.10 35.09 -4.71
CA ALA A 154 -29.02 34.20 -5.88
C ALA A 154 -30.17 33.16 -5.98
N ALA A 155 -31.36 33.53 -5.49
CA ALA A 155 -32.57 32.70 -5.43
C ALA A 155 -33.60 33.01 -6.53
N CYS A 156 -33.28 33.90 -7.48
CA CYS A 156 -34.10 34.18 -8.67
C CYS A 156 -33.87 33.13 -9.76
N SER A 157 -34.87 32.95 -10.64
CA SER A 157 -34.68 32.24 -11.91
C SER A 157 -33.74 33.02 -12.85
N ALA A 158 -33.27 32.37 -13.92
CA ALA A 158 -32.42 33.02 -14.92
C ALA A 158 -33.12 34.20 -15.63
N GLU A 159 -34.42 34.07 -15.92
CA GLU A 159 -35.23 35.13 -16.55
C GLU A 159 -35.41 36.34 -15.62
N GLU A 160 -35.72 36.09 -14.34
CA GLU A 160 -35.82 37.14 -13.31
C GLU A 160 -34.48 37.83 -13.07
N THR A 161 -33.39 37.07 -13.06
CA THR A 161 -32.02 37.58 -12.86
C THR A 161 -31.64 38.54 -14.00
N ALA A 162 -31.83 38.14 -15.26
CA ALA A 162 -31.59 39.00 -16.41
C ALA A 162 -32.51 40.24 -16.43
N ALA A 163 -33.77 40.10 -16.01
CA ALA A 163 -34.71 41.23 -15.92
C ALA A 163 -34.35 42.23 -14.81
N VAL A 164 -33.86 41.75 -13.66
CA VAL A 164 -33.34 42.60 -12.57
C VAL A 164 -32.06 43.29 -13.02
N GLU A 165 -31.07 42.56 -13.57
CA GLU A 165 -29.79 43.12 -13.99
C GLU A 165 -29.94 44.18 -15.09
N ALA A 166 -30.80 43.95 -16.08
CA ALA A 166 -31.16 44.97 -17.06
C ALA A 166 -31.70 46.25 -16.40
N HIS A 167 -32.56 46.11 -15.37
CA HIS A 167 -33.13 47.23 -14.64
C HIS A 167 -32.14 47.95 -13.71
N LEU A 168 -31.16 47.26 -13.13
CA LEU A 168 -30.13 47.90 -12.29
C LEU A 168 -29.27 48.89 -13.09
N ASN A 169 -29.00 48.60 -14.37
CA ASN A 169 -28.28 49.53 -15.26
C ASN A 169 -29.06 50.85 -15.49
N ASP A 170 -30.39 50.78 -15.55
CA ASP A 170 -31.27 51.92 -15.83
C ASP A 170 -31.78 52.64 -14.55
N CYS A 171 -31.54 52.10 -13.35
CA CYS A 171 -32.18 52.58 -12.11
C CYS A 171 -31.24 52.63 -10.89
N VAL A 172 -30.58 53.78 -10.71
CA VAL A 172 -29.63 54.04 -9.61
C VAL A 172 -30.20 53.71 -8.21
N PRO A 173 -31.44 54.08 -7.83
CA PRO A 173 -31.96 53.75 -6.50
C PRO A 173 -32.12 52.25 -6.25
N CYS A 174 -32.44 51.46 -7.28
CA CYS A 174 -32.48 50.01 -7.18
C CYS A 174 -31.08 49.41 -7.18
N ALA A 175 -30.11 49.99 -7.90
CA ALA A 175 -28.71 49.56 -7.88
C ALA A 175 -28.04 49.78 -6.51
N GLU A 176 -28.27 50.94 -5.88
CA GLU A 176 -27.81 51.21 -4.50
C GLU A 176 -28.38 50.18 -3.51
N GLU A 177 -29.68 49.93 -3.57
CA GLU A 177 -30.35 49.00 -2.67
C GLU A 177 -29.89 47.55 -2.90
N ALA A 178 -29.72 47.16 -4.17
CA ALA A 178 -29.20 45.85 -4.54
C ALA A 178 -27.75 45.62 -4.06
N LEU A 179 -26.93 46.69 -4.03
CA LEU A 179 -25.58 46.66 -3.49
C LEU A 179 -25.59 46.50 -1.96
N ARG A 180 -26.38 47.31 -1.23
CA ARG A 180 -26.59 47.16 0.23
C ARG A 180 -27.09 45.78 0.61
N LEU A 181 -28.00 45.21 -0.18
CA LEU A 181 -28.52 43.85 0.05
C LEU A 181 -27.45 42.79 -0.16
N ARG A 182 -26.54 42.94 -1.13
CA ARG A 182 -25.40 42.02 -1.29
C ARG A 182 -24.37 42.16 -0.16
N GLU A 183 -24.10 43.38 0.32
CA GLU A 183 -23.27 43.61 1.52
C GLU A 183 -23.89 42.93 2.75
N ALA A 184 -25.21 43.06 2.95
CA ALA A 184 -25.93 42.39 4.03
C ALA A 184 -25.91 40.85 3.90
N VAL A 185 -26.01 40.31 2.69
CA VAL A 185 -25.88 38.85 2.45
C VAL A 185 -24.47 38.35 2.76
N ALA A 186 -23.42 39.13 2.46
CA ALA A 186 -22.04 38.80 2.83
C ALA A 186 -21.82 38.76 4.36
N LEU A 187 -22.61 39.51 5.15
CA LEU A 187 -22.60 39.44 6.62
C LEU A 187 -23.40 38.24 7.18
N LEU A 188 -24.34 37.69 6.41
CA LEU A 188 -25.17 36.53 6.80
C LEU A 188 -24.55 35.19 6.41
N ARG A 189 -23.71 35.17 5.37
CA ARG A 189 -23.03 33.94 4.91
C ARG A 189 -21.60 33.89 5.44
N ALA A 190 -21.34 32.97 6.37
CA ALA A 190 -19.97 32.59 6.70
C ALA A 190 -19.25 32.05 5.44
N GLU A 191 -17.97 32.37 5.29
CA GLU A 191 -17.14 31.87 4.19
C GLU A 191 -16.87 30.36 4.37
N GLU A 192 -17.79 29.53 3.91
CA GLU A 192 -17.62 28.09 3.80
C GLU A 192 -16.50 27.78 2.79
N SER A 193 -15.48 27.02 3.20
CA SER A 193 -14.42 26.63 2.26
C SER A 193 -14.99 25.77 1.13
N LEU A 194 -14.46 25.97 -0.08
CA LEU A 194 -14.70 25.12 -1.25
C LEU A 194 -13.92 23.78 -1.16
N ASP A 195 -13.04 23.62 -0.17
CA ASP A 195 -12.34 22.38 0.11
C ASP A 195 -13.31 21.27 0.52
N LEU A 196 -13.40 20.22 -0.29
CA LEU A 196 -14.12 19.00 0.08
C LEU A 196 -13.40 18.31 1.25
N ASP A 197 -14.17 17.81 2.24
CA ASP A 197 -13.64 16.94 3.30
C ASP A 197 -12.77 15.83 2.69
N PRO A 198 -11.49 15.70 3.06
CA PRO A 198 -10.61 14.66 2.53
C PRO A 198 -11.16 13.22 2.68
N ARG A 199 -12.03 12.99 3.68
CA ARG A 199 -12.70 11.69 3.91
C ARG A 199 -13.89 11.46 2.98
N LEU A 200 -14.35 12.46 2.22
CA LEU A 200 -15.51 12.35 1.32
C LEU A 200 -15.27 11.26 0.25
N ARG A 201 -14.07 11.20 -0.34
CA ARG A 201 -13.72 10.15 -1.33
C ARG A 201 -13.88 8.76 -0.72
N SER A 202 -13.32 8.53 0.47
CA SER A 202 -13.38 7.23 1.15
C SER A 202 -14.81 6.85 1.51
N ARG A 203 -15.58 7.77 2.11
CA ARG A 203 -17.00 7.55 2.47
C ARG A 203 -17.89 7.27 1.25
N VAL A 204 -17.63 7.93 0.12
CA VAL A 204 -18.35 7.66 -1.14
C VAL A 204 -17.98 6.29 -1.71
N LEU A 205 -16.69 5.93 -1.74
CA LEU A 205 -16.25 4.61 -2.22
C LEU A 205 -16.77 3.47 -1.34
N GLU A 206 -16.72 3.62 -0.02
CA GLU A 206 -17.33 2.71 0.96
C GLU A 206 -18.84 2.55 0.70
N GLY A 207 -19.57 3.67 0.60
CA GLY A 207 -21.00 3.66 0.28
C GLY A 207 -21.34 3.05 -1.09
N CYS A 208 -20.44 3.17 -2.08
CA CYS A 208 -20.57 2.52 -3.38
C CYS A 208 -20.33 0.99 -3.29
N LEU A 209 -19.31 0.55 -2.54
CA LEU A 209 -18.98 -0.86 -2.35
C LEU A 209 -20.07 -1.59 -1.56
N VAL A 210 -20.65 -0.96 -0.51
CA VAL A 210 -21.79 -1.50 0.23
C VAL A 210 -23.03 -1.65 -0.67
N ARG A 211 -23.27 -0.72 -1.61
CA ARG A 211 -24.39 -0.78 -2.56
C ARG A 211 -24.17 -1.74 -3.73
N ARG A 212 -22.91 -2.00 -4.08
CA ARG A 212 -22.52 -2.88 -5.20
C ARG A 212 -21.33 -3.75 -4.76
N PRO A 213 -21.56 -4.77 -3.90
CA PRO A 213 -20.50 -5.64 -3.43
C PRO A 213 -19.83 -6.39 -4.60
N PRO A 214 -18.54 -6.76 -4.47
CA PRO A 214 -17.84 -7.51 -5.50
C PRO A 214 -18.50 -8.88 -5.70
N ARG A 215 -18.72 -9.29 -6.96
CA ARG A 215 -19.28 -10.61 -7.31
C ARG A 215 -18.42 -11.78 -6.82
N VAL A 216 -17.13 -11.53 -6.63
CA VAL A 216 -16.13 -12.44 -6.10
C VAL A 216 -15.29 -11.60 -5.13
N PRO A 217 -15.48 -11.73 -3.81
CA PRO A 217 -14.67 -11.01 -2.83
C PRO A 217 -13.27 -11.62 -2.74
N VAL A 218 -12.27 -10.77 -2.53
CA VAL A 218 -10.91 -11.22 -2.14
C VAL A 218 -11.00 -11.79 -0.72
N PRO A 219 -10.39 -12.96 -0.41
CA PRO A 219 -10.31 -13.44 0.96
C PRO A 219 -9.53 -12.47 1.85
N GLU A 220 -10.01 -12.24 3.07
CA GLU A 220 -9.40 -11.35 4.07
C GLU A 220 -7.88 -11.50 4.14
N TRP A 221 -7.40 -12.75 4.34
CA TRP A 221 -5.99 -13.13 4.41
C TRP A 221 -5.16 -12.91 3.13
N ALA A 222 -5.79 -12.63 1.98
CA ALA A 222 -5.13 -12.30 0.72
C ALA A 222 -5.17 -10.80 0.40
N THR A 223 -5.96 -10.01 1.15
CA THR A 223 -6.16 -8.56 0.94
C THR A 223 -4.86 -7.76 1.10
N VAL A 224 -4.00 -8.17 2.04
CA VAL A 224 -2.70 -7.53 2.28
C VAL A 224 -1.84 -7.63 1.02
N PHE A 225 -1.69 -8.83 0.44
CA PHE A 225 -0.93 -9.03 -0.80
C PHE A 225 -1.52 -8.28 -2.00
N ASP A 226 -2.85 -8.34 -2.21
CA ASP A 226 -3.51 -7.63 -3.30
C ASP A 226 -3.29 -6.10 -3.19
N THR A 227 -3.32 -5.57 -1.96
CA THR A 227 -3.08 -4.15 -1.69
C THR A 227 -1.62 -3.75 -1.87
N GLU A 228 -0.66 -4.44 -1.23
CA GLU A 228 0.76 -4.06 -1.32
C GLU A 228 1.29 -4.23 -2.76
N GLY A 229 0.85 -5.28 -3.48
CA GLY A 229 1.11 -5.44 -4.90
C GLY A 229 0.46 -4.34 -5.76
N ALA A 230 -0.71 -3.81 -5.37
CA ALA A 230 -1.33 -2.66 -6.03
C ALA A 230 -0.66 -1.32 -5.70
N ARG A 231 -0.04 -1.16 -4.52
CA ARG A 231 0.78 0.00 -4.15
C ARG A 231 2.08 0.03 -4.95
N LEU A 232 2.76 -1.12 -5.09
CA LEU A 232 3.93 -1.27 -5.96
C LEU A 232 3.58 -0.98 -7.44
N ASP A 233 2.45 -1.47 -7.96
CA ASP A 233 1.98 -1.14 -9.31
C ASP A 233 1.57 0.34 -9.50
N ALA A 234 1.20 1.03 -8.43
CA ALA A 234 0.96 2.47 -8.47
C ALA A 234 2.27 3.25 -8.57
N LEU A 235 3.31 2.87 -7.80
CA LEU A 235 4.68 3.41 -7.93
C LEU A 235 5.21 3.23 -9.36
N LEU A 236 5.11 2.01 -9.90
CA LEU A 236 5.58 1.65 -11.24
C LEU A 236 4.73 2.19 -12.40
N ARG A 237 3.62 2.91 -12.12
CA ARG A 237 2.63 3.22 -13.17
C ARG A 237 3.16 4.17 -14.23
N ASP A 238 3.87 5.20 -13.78
CA ASP A 238 4.28 6.36 -14.57
C ASP A 238 5.80 6.35 -14.88
N PHE A 239 6.49 5.25 -14.55
CA PHE A 239 7.93 5.07 -14.77
C PHE A 239 8.26 5.01 -16.28
N GLY A 240 9.19 5.86 -16.72
CA GLY A 240 9.74 5.82 -18.06
C GLY A 240 10.88 4.80 -18.24
N PRO A 241 11.40 4.63 -19.47
CA PRO A 241 12.47 3.66 -19.76
C PRO A 241 13.82 3.93 -19.08
N ALA A 242 13.97 5.05 -18.35
CA ALA A 242 15.13 5.36 -17.54
C ALA A 242 14.95 4.82 -16.11
N GLU A 243 13.81 5.08 -15.49
CA GLU A 243 13.42 4.59 -14.16
C GLU A 243 13.38 3.06 -14.13
N TRP A 244 12.83 2.42 -15.17
CA TRP A 244 12.85 0.96 -15.33
C TRP A 244 14.26 0.34 -15.42
N ARG A 245 15.28 1.14 -15.73
CA ARG A 245 16.71 0.75 -15.77
C ARG A 245 17.53 1.31 -14.60
N ALA A 246 16.92 2.03 -13.65
CA ALA A 246 17.64 2.51 -12.48
C ALA A 246 18.25 1.33 -11.71
N GLU A 247 19.51 1.48 -11.27
CA GLU A 247 20.21 0.43 -10.51
C GLU A 247 19.61 0.34 -9.10
N VAL A 248 19.01 -0.81 -8.80
CA VAL A 248 18.51 -1.14 -7.47
C VAL A 248 19.55 -2.02 -6.77
N ARG A 249 19.98 -1.60 -5.57
CA ARG A 249 20.94 -2.34 -4.75
C ARG A 249 20.22 -3.10 -3.64
N LEU A 250 19.67 -4.26 -4.00
CA LEU A 250 19.06 -5.20 -3.06
C LEU A 250 20.07 -5.58 -1.97
N ARG A 251 19.59 -5.67 -0.73
CA ARG A 251 20.35 -6.06 0.48
C ARG A 251 19.57 -7.13 1.24
N TRP A 252 20.29 -8.03 1.89
CA TRP A 252 19.74 -9.06 2.79
C TRP A 252 20.87 -9.59 3.67
N PHE A 253 20.56 -10.43 4.66
CA PHE A 253 21.54 -10.98 5.60
C PHE A 253 21.77 -12.48 5.34
N ASP A 254 23.00 -12.89 5.00
CA ASP A 254 23.33 -14.28 4.60
C ASP A 254 23.39 -15.28 5.76
N GLY A 255 22.85 -14.91 6.93
CA GLY A 255 22.93 -15.65 8.19
C GLY A 255 24.18 -15.35 9.01
N GLY A 256 25.23 -14.75 8.41
CA GLY A 256 26.46 -14.32 9.08
C GLY A 256 26.85 -12.85 8.88
N ARG A 257 26.42 -12.20 7.79
CA ARG A 257 26.68 -10.78 7.45
C ARG A 257 25.62 -10.22 6.49
N THR A 258 25.52 -8.89 6.42
CA THR A 258 24.80 -8.22 5.33
C THR A 258 25.54 -8.41 4.00
N VAL A 259 24.78 -8.79 2.97
CA VAL A 259 25.21 -8.94 1.59
C VAL A 259 24.36 -8.04 0.69
N ALA A 260 24.83 -7.76 -0.52
CA ALA A 260 24.16 -6.85 -1.45
C ALA A 260 24.39 -7.23 -2.91
N ARG A 261 23.43 -6.93 -3.78
CA ARG A 261 23.48 -7.18 -5.22
C ARG A 261 22.84 -6.05 -6.01
N ALA A 262 23.51 -5.62 -7.06
CA ALA A 262 22.95 -4.69 -8.04
C ALA A 262 22.05 -5.45 -9.03
N THR A 263 20.91 -4.85 -9.36
CA THR A 263 19.98 -5.25 -10.42
C THR A 263 19.30 -3.99 -10.97
N THR A 264 18.30 -4.10 -11.83
CA THR A 264 17.47 -2.95 -12.26
C THR A 264 16.07 -3.02 -11.65
N VAL A 265 15.29 -1.94 -11.70
CA VAL A 265 13.85 -1.99 -11.36
C VAL A 265 13.13 -3.11 -12.11
N ALA A 266 13.40 -3.26 -13.42
CA ALA A 266 12.89 -4.40 -14.20
C ALA A 266 13.37 -5.76 -13.68
N GLY A 267 14.60 -5.85 -13.18
CA GLY A 267 15.15 -7.02 -12.50
C GLY A 267 14.46 -7.35 -11.17
N VAL A 268 14.10 -6.35 -10.37
CA VAL A 268 13.34 -6.55 -9.10
C VAL A 268 11.94 -7.11 -9.37
N ILE A 269 11.23 -6.56 -10.36
CA ILE A 269 9.90 -7.06 -10.74
C ILE A 269 9.97 -8.45 -11.38
N ALA A 270 11.06 -8.75 -12.08
CA ALA A 270 11.34 -10.10 -12.57
C ALA A 270 11.59 -11.10 -11.44
N HIS A 271 12.34 -10.70 -10.40
CA HIS A 271 12.54 -11.47 -9.17
C HIS A 271 11.20 -11.79 -8.48
N LEU A 272 10.37 -10.77 -8.21
CA LEU A 272 9.06 -10.95 -7.56
C LEU A 272 8.19 -11.94 -8.35
N MET A 273 8.06 -11.73 -9.67
CA MET A 273 7.34 -12.64 -10.57
C MET A 273 7.88 -14.08 -10.52
N ALA A 274 9.19 -14.25 -10.46
CA ALA A 274 9.82 -15.56 -10.37
C ALA A 274 9.52 -16.27 -9.04
N VAL A 275 9.63 -15.59 -7.90
CA VAL A 275 9.34 -16.18 -6.57
C VAL A 275 7.84 -16.44 -6.38
N ASP A 276 6.97 -15.53 -6.84
CA ASP A 276 5.52 -15.71 -6.89
C ASP A 276 5.12 -16.93 -7.76
N GLY A 277 6.01 -17.41 -8.62
CA GLY A 277 5.81 -18.64 -9.40
C GLY A 277 5.72 -19.91 -8.55
N ILE A 278 6.25 -19.90 -7.32
CA ILE A 278 6.09 -20.98 -6.34
C ILE A 278 4.62 -21.09 -5.92
N LEU A 279 4.00 -19.95 -5.54
CA LEU A 279 2.58 -19.89 -5.16
C LEU A 279 1.68 -20.24 -6.36
N ALA A 280 1.99 -19.69 -7.54
CA ALA A 280 1.28 -20.01 -8.77
C ALA A 280 1.28 -21.53 -9.05
N SER A 281 2.45 -22.18 -8.96
CA SER A 281 2.58 -23.63 -9.13
C SER A 281 1.78 -24.43 -8.08
N ALA A 282 1.81 -24.00 -6.81
CA ALA A 282 1.01 -24.62 -5.76
C ALA A 282 -0.51 -24.47 -5.98
N LEU A 283 -0.95 -23.36 -6.59
CA LEU A 283 -2.33 -23.13 -7.03
C LEU A 283 -2.70 -23.85 -8.36
N GLY A 284 -1.80 -24.66 -8.92
CA GLY A 284 -2.03 -25.36 -10.20
C GLY A 284 -1.98 -24.45 -11.43
N MET A 285 -1.48 -23.22 -11.28
CA MET A 285 -1.25 -22.28 -12.38
C MET A 285 0.12 -22.56 -13.06
N PRO A 286 0.31 -22.16 -14.32
CA PRO A 286 1.62 -22.28 -14.98
C PRO A 286 2.70 -21.44 -14.28
N ASP A 287 3.87 -22.04 -14.03
CA ASP A 287 5.06 -21.34 -13.53
C ASP A 287 5.62 -20.39 -14.62
N PRO A 288 5.89 -19.10 -14.32
CA PRO A 288 6.49 -18.17 -15.28
C PRO A 288 7.92 -18.55 -15.73
N LEU A 289 8.64 -19.38 -14.97
CA LEU A 289 9.92 -19.97 -15.39
C LEU A 289 9.74 -21.21 -16.27
N GLY A 290 8.56 -21.81 -16.31
CA GLY A 290 8.23 -23.01 -17.09
C GLY A 290 8.55 -24.33 -16.37
N PRO A 291 8.40 -25.48 -17.06
CA PRO A 291 8.66 -26.80 -16.48
C PRO A 291 10.10 -26.95 -15.99
N GLY A 292 10.29 -27.53 -14.81
CA GLY A 292 11.62 -27.71 -14.21
C GLY A 292 12.21 -26.44 -13.58
N ALA A 293 11.37 -25.44 -13.25
CA ALA A 293 11.77 -24.31 -12.44
C ALA A 293 12.28 -24.75 -11.04
N PRO A 294 13.30 -24.08 -10.47
CA PRO A 294 13.77 -24.38 -9.11
C PRO A 294 12.71 -24.11 -8.03
N ASP A 295 12.90 -24.66 -6.83
CA ASP A 295 12.01 -24.50 -5.67
C ASP A 295 12.49 -23.44 -4.66
N ARG A 296 13.79 -23.16 -4.58
CA ARG A 296 14.34 -22.08 -3.72
C ARG A 296 14.23 -20.69 -4.38
N PRO A 297 13.78 -19.63 -3.67
CA PRO A 297 13.68 -18.26 -4.18
C PRO A 297 14.92 -17.77 -4.95
N MET A 298 16.09 -17.73 -4.30
CA MET A 298 17.37 -17.33 -4.90
C MET A 298 17.69 -18.07 -6.22
N GLU A 299 17.45 -19.38 -6.30
CA GLU A 299 17.70 -20.16 -7.53
C GLU A 299 16.77 -19.73 -8.68
N ARG A 300 15.52 -19.36 -8.35
CA ARG A 300 14.53 -18.81 -9.30
C ARG A 300 14.88 -17.37 -9.72
N THR A 301 15.39 -16.57 -8.79
CA THR A 301 15.89 -15.21 -9.01
C THR A 301 17.09 -15.19 -9.96
N GLU A 302 18.05 -16.10 -9.78
CA GLU A 302 19.13 -16.31 -10.73
C GLU A 302 18.60 -16.77 -12.10
N ALA A 303 17.66 -17.73 -12.11
CA ALA A 303 17.09 -18.29 -13.34
C ALA A 303 16.27 -17.29 -14.18
N ILE A 304 15.66 -16.26 -13.57
CA ILE A 304 14.99 -15.19 -14.32
C ILE A 304 15.98 -14.13 -14.81
N TRP A 305 16.98 -13.73 -14.00
CA TRP A 305 17.98 -12.74 -14.40
C TRP A 305 18.90 -13.27 -15.51
N GLN A 306 19.26 -14.55 -15.50
CA GLN A 306 20.02 -15.18 -16.60
C GLN A 306 19.25 -15.23 -17.94
N ARG A 307 17.92 -15.01 -17.93
CA ARG A 307 17.09 -14.91 -19.15
C ARG A 307 16.97 -13.47 -19.66
N GLN A 308 17.36 -12.47 -18.87
CA GLN A 308 17.42 -11.08 -19.33
C GLN A 308 18.66 -10.89 -20.21
N PRO A 309 18.57 -10.17 -21.35
CA PRO A 309 19.74 -9.88 -22.16
C PRO A 309 20.74 -9.02 -21.35
N PRO A 310 22.05 -9.25 -21.47
CA PRO A 310 23.04 -8.43 -20.76
C PRO A 310 22.96 -6.97 -21.23
N GLU A 311 22.63 -6.06 -20.30
CA GLU A 311 22.64 -4.62 -20.57
C GLU A 311 24.04 -4.20 -21.09
N PRO A 312 24.13 -3.41 -22.18
CA PRO A 312 25.41 -2.91 -22.68
C PRO A 312 26.03 -1.97 -21.65
N SER A 313 27.00 -2.50 -20.89
CA SER A 313 27.67 -1.80 -19.79
C SER A 313 28.08 -0.38 -20.19
N GLY A 314 27.78 0.61 -19.34
CA GLY A 314 27.89 2.06 -19.61
C GLY A 314 29.30 2.62 -19.79
N GLY A 315 30.24 1.84 -20.31
CA GLY A 315 31.60 2.26 -20.67
C GLY A 315 31.58 3.30 -21.77
N ARG A 316 31.66 4.58 -21.37
CA ARG A 316 31.73 5.76 -22.25
C ARG A 316 32.74 5.52 -23.40
N PRO A 317 32.32 5.46 -24.68
CA PRO A 317 33.20 5.03 -25.76
C PRO A 317 34.36 6.02 -25.96
N ARG A 318 35.58 5.51 -25.77
CA ARG A 318 36.82 6.26 -26.01
C ARG A 318 36.97 6.50 -27.52
N PRO A 319 37.02 7.76 -28.00
CA PRO A 319 36.99 8.04 -29.43
C PRO A 319 38.33 7.73 -30.11
N THR A 320 38.48 6.50 -30.61
CA THR A 320 39.56 6.13 -31.51
C THR A 320 39.30 6.73 -32.89
N ARG A 321 39.99 7.83 -33.22
CA ARG A 321 40.04 8.38 -34.58
C ARG A 321 40.83 7.44 -35.50
N THR A 322 40.17 6.45 -36.08
CA THR A 322 40.61 5.83 -37.34
C THR A 322 39.96 6.56 -38.49
N ARG A 323 40.78 7.21 -39.31
CA ARG A 323 40.38 7.87 -40.56
C ARG A 323 40.53 6.83 -41.66
N ASP A 324 39.43 6.48 -42.31
CA ASP A 324 39.27 6.19 -43.74
C ASP A 324 37.81 5.74 -43.97
N GLY A 325 37.33 5.77 -45.22
CA GLY A 325 35.91 5.68 -45.54
C GLY A 325 35.57 4.74 -46.69
N ALA A 326 34.60 5.16 -47.52
CA ALA A 326 33.88 4.42 -48.57
C ALA A 326 32.71 3.57 -48.06
N ASP A 327 31.53 3.84 -48.63
CA ASP A 327 30.25 3.22 -48.33
C ASP A 327 30.15 1.77 -48.85
N ARG A 328 29.35 0.94 -48.17
CA ARG A 328 28.52 -0.08 -48.86
C ARG A 328 27.40 -0.66 -47.98
N ALA A 329 26.23 -0.75 -48.61
CA ALA A 329 25.12 -1.67 -48.35
C ALA A 329 24.74 -1.96 -46.88
N GLY A 330 23.61 -1.39 -46.44
CA GLY A 330 22.90 -1.90 -45.27
C GLY A 330 22.36 -3.30 -45.52
N GLY A 331 22.73 -4.26 -44.67
CA GLY A 331 22.10 -5.58 -44.59
C GLY A 331 21.07 -5.63 -43.44
N PRO A 332 20.00 -6.43 -43.54
CA PRO A 332 18.96 -6.52 -42.51
C PRO A 332 19.40 -7.37 -41.31
N TYR A 333 20.51 -7.00 -40.67
CA TYR A 333 20.83 -7.48 -39.33
C TYR A 333 19.90 -6.77 -38.33
N GLY A 334 18.68 -7.28 -38.24
CA GLY A 334 17.80 -7.02 -37.11
C GLY A 334 18.47 -7.55 -35.85
N GLY A 335 19.24 -6.69 -35.18
CA GLY A 335 19.64 -6.94 -33.80
C GLY A 335 18.37 -7.20 -33.00
N ALA A 336 18.27 -8.36 -32.37
CA ALA A 336 17.10 -8.71 -31.59
C ALA A 336 16.90 -7.63 -30.52
N SER A 337 15.85 -6.83 -30.67
CA SER A 337 15.57 -5.78 -29.69
C SER A 337 15.40 -6.47 -28.35
N ALA A 338 16.25 -6.10 -27.38
CA ALA A 338 15.97 -6.40 -25.99
C ALA A 338 14.53 -5.95 -25.71
N ALA A 339 13.77 -6.78 -24.98
CA ALA A 339 12.42 -6.41 -24.56
C ALA A 339 12.51 -5.07 -23.80
N PRO A 340 11.59 -4.12 -24.05
CA PRO A 340 11.62 -2.86 -23.34
C PRO A 340 11.44 -3.16 -21.84
N PRO A 341 12.13 -2.46 -20.93
CA PRO A 341 12.35 -2.94 -19.57
C PRO A 341 11.06 -2.96 -18.71
N ASP A 342 10.04 -2.18 -19.11
CA ASP A 342 8.68 -2.18 -18.58
C ASP A 342 7.86 -3.43 -18.96
N ALA A 343 8.27 -4.21 -19.97
CA ALA A 343 7.55 -5.38 -20.46
C ALA A 343 7.32 -6.48 -19.40
N ILE A 344 8.10 -6.47 -18.30
CA ILE A 344 7.94 -7.38 -17.17
C ILE A 344 6.68 -7.08 -16.31
N ARG A 345 6.22 -5.82 -16.29
CA ARG A 345 5.11 -5.36 -15.44
C ARG A 345 3.80 -6.06 -15.77
N GLY A 346 3.48 -6.19 -17.06
CA GLY A 346 2.25 -6.83 -17.54
C GLY A 346 2.12 -8.29 -17.10
N PRO A 347 3.12 -9.16 -17.40
CA PRO A 347 3.19 -10.53 -16.91
C PRO A 347 3.09 -10.64 -15.38
N TRP A 348 3.90 -9.88 -14.62
CA TRP A 348 3.88 -9.88 -13.16
C TRP A 348 2.47 -9.55 -12.60
N ARG A 349 1.86 -8.45 -13.05
CA ARG A 349 0.51 -8.06 -12.58
C ARG A 349 -0.57 -9.04 -13.01
N LYS A 350 -0.44 -9.65 -14.20
CA LYS A 350 -1.36 -10.72 -14.64
C LYS A 350 -1.24 -11.96 -13.75
N GLN A 351 -0.04 -12.33 -13.30
CA GLN A 351 0.17 -13.42 -12.35
C GLN A 351 -0.41 -13.10 -10.97
N ALA A 352 -0.06 -11.95 -10.39
CA ALA A 352 -0.56 -11.54 -9.07
C ALA A 352 -2.09 -11.55 -9.01
N HIS A 353 -2.77 -10.89 -9.95
CA HIS A 353 -4.24 -10.91 -10.04
C HIS A 353 -4.80 -12.32 -10.28
N ALA A 354 -4.10 -13.20 -11.00
CA ALA A 354 -4.53 -14.58 -11.20
C ALA A 354 -4.38 -15.45 -9.95
N MET A 355 -3.36 -15.22 -9.11
CA MET A 355 -3.23 -15.90 -7.81
C MET A 355 -4.35 -15.47 -6.85
N VAL A 356 -4.55 -14.15 -6.68
CA VAL A 356 -5.64 -13.58 -5.87
C VAL A 356 -6.99 -14.11 -6.35
N ARG A 357 -7.23 -14.14 -7.67
CA ARG A 357 -8.45 -14.69 -8.26
C ARG A 357 -8.66 -16.18 -7.96
N ASN A 358 -7.61 -17.01 -8.01
CA ASN A 358 -7.75 -18.45 -7.72
C ASN A 358 -8.09 -18.69 -6.25
N VAL A 359 -7.40 -18.03 -5.30
CA VAL A 359 -7.72 -18.19 -3.87
C VAL A 359 -9.11 -17.67 -3.51
N SER A 360 -9.61 -16.67 -4.25
CA SER A 360 -11.00 -16.18 -4.13
C SER A 360 -12.07 -17.22 -4.52
N PHE A 361 -11.71 -18.26 -5.27
CA PHE A 361 -12.60 -19.39 -5.60
C PHE A 361 -12.32 -20.67 -4.79
N ALA A 362 -11.15 -20.80 -4.15
CA ALA A 362 -10.74 -22.00 -3.41
C ALA A 362 -11.51 -22.25 -2.10
N GLY A 363 -12.19 -21.23 -1.57
CA GLY A 363 -12.92 -21.32 -0.31
C GLY A 363 -12.01 -21.63 0.90
N ARG A 364 -12.58 -22.22 1.95
CA ARG A 364 -11.84 -22.55 3.19
C ARG A 364 -10.77 -23.64 3.02
N GLY A 365 -10.80 -24.42 1.93
CA GLY A 365 -9.77 -25.44 1.65
C GLY A 365 -8.43 -24.87 1.18
N GLY A 366 -8.40 -23.59 0.77
CA GLY A 366 -7.21 -22.97 0.18
C GLY A 366 -6.13 -22.52 1.18
N THR A 367 -6.45 -22.28 2.46
CA THR A 367 -5.51 -21.65 3.41
C THR A 367 -4.36 -22.56 3.83
N GLU A 368 -4.65 -23.83 4.09
CA GLU A 368 -3.69 -24.82 4.62
C GLU A 368 -2.87 -25.52 3.53
N LEU A 369 -3.02 -25.11 2.26
CA LEU A 369 -2.31 -25.69 1.13
C LEU A 369 -0.80 -25.39 1.24
N SER A 370 0.02 -26.45 1.37
CA SER A 370 1.46 -26.32 1.61
C SER A 370 2.21 -25.82 0.37
N VAL A 371 2.81 -24.64 0.48
CA VAL A 371 3.68 -24.00 -0.52
C VAL A 371 5.14 -24.34 -0.19
N PRO A 372 5.92 -24.95 -1.11
CA PRO A 372 7.31 -25.33 -0.88
C PRO A 372 8.29 -24.21 -1.30
N PHE A 373 8.85 -23.50 -0.33
CA PHE A 373 9.98 -22.58 -0.52
C PHE A 373 11.29 -23.35 -0.34
N GLY A 374 11.55 -24.30 -1.24
CA GLY A 374 12.60 -25.29 -1.10
C GLY A 374 12.44 -26.14 0.16
N ASP A 375 13.41 -26.01 1.08
CA ASP A 375 13.46 -26.77 2.33
C ASP A 375 12.40 -26.32 3.37
N VAL A 376 11.86 -25.11 3.24
CA VAL A 376 10.81 -24.55 4.10
C VAL A 376 9.43 -24.74 3.47
N ARG A 377 8.41 -25.00 4.28
CA ARG A 377 7.01 -25.10 3.84
C ARG A 377 6.12 -24.15 4.62
N LEU A 378 5.37 -23.30 3.92
CA LEU A 378 4.39 -22.39 4.50
C LEU A 378 2.96 -22.81 4.10
N PRO A 379 1.95 -22.55 4.93
CA PRO A 379 0.56 -22.48 4.48
C PRO A 379 0.39 -21.43 3.36
N MET A 380 -0.64 -21.57 2.52
CA MET A 380 -0.93 -20.58 1.47
C MET A 380 -1.26 -19.20 2.04
N ARG A 381 -1.96 -19.14 3.19
CA ARG A 381 -2.22 -17.88 3.91
C ARG A 381 -0.92 -17.16 4.25
N ASP A 382 -0.03 -17.87 4.92
CA ASP A 382 1.28 -17.39 5.34
C ASP A 382 2.15 -16.99 4.14
N SER A 383 2.04 -17.72 3.03
CA SER A 383 2.73 -17.41 1.77
C SER A 383 2.24 -16.10 1.14
N PHE A 384 0.96 -15.76 1.27
CA PHE A 384 0.44 -14.46 0.80
C PHE A 384 0.94 -13.30 1.67
N LEU A 385 1.00 -13.47 3.00
CA LEU A 385 1.60 -12.47 3.89
C LEU A 385 3.10 -12.28 3.63
N ASP A 386 3.81 -13.37 3.32
CA ASP A 386 5.21 -13.35 2.89
C ASP A 386 5.42 -12.56 1.59
N ARG A 387 4.61 -12.83 0.54
CA ARG A 387 4.72 -12.06 -0.71
C ARG A 387 4.31 -10.60 -0.54
N ALA A 388 3.42 -10.29 0.40
CA ALA A 388 3.04 -8.91 0.72
C ALA A 388 4.20 -8.13 1.37
N LEU A 389 4.91 -8.78 2.30
CA LEU A 389 6.11 -8.24 2.95
C LEU A 389 7.18 -7.89 1.91
N GLU A 390 7.49 -8.80 0.98
CA GLU A 390 8.49 -8.55 -0.05
C GLU A 390 8.02 -7.57 -1.14
N CYS A 391 6.70 -7.47 -1.41
CA CYS A 391 6.16 -6.36 -2.22
C CYS A 391 6.40 -4.99 -1.56
N TRP A 392 6.30 -4.88 -0.23
CA TRP A 392 6.63 -3.65 0.50
C TRP A 392 8.14 -3.38 0.51
N VAL A 393 8.97 -4.35 0.90
CA VAL A 393 10.44 -4.19 0.97
C VAL A 393 11.00 -3.73 -0.37
N HIS A 394 10.64 -4.42 -1.46
CA HIS A 394 11.17 -4.09 -2.78
C HIS A 394 10.50 -2.87 -3.44
N ALA A 395 9.30 -2.46 -3.01
CA ALA A 395 8.81 -1.12 -3.34
C ALA A 395 9.67 -0.02 -2.69
N GLY A 396 10.15 -0.25 -1.46
CA GLY A 396 11.15 0.60 -0.80
C GLY A 396 12.47 0.65 -1.55
N ASP A 397 13.05 -0.50 -1.91
CA ASP A 397 14.31 -0.56 -2.68
C ASP A 397 14.21 0.18 -4.04
N ILE A 398 13.10 0.03 -4.74
CA ILE A 398 12.82 0.72 -6.00
C ILE A 398 12.67 2.22 -5.76
N ALA A 399 11.92 2.62 -4.73
CA ALA A 399 11.68 4.02 -4.39
C ALA A 399 12.98 4.76 -3.97
N ASP A 400 13.83 4.14 -3.17
CA ASP A 400 15.18 4.63 -2.84
C ASP A 400 16.00 4.83 -4.13
N ALA A 401 16.04 3.83 -5.01
CA ALA A 401 16.81 3.86 -6.26
C ALA A 401 16.38 4.97 -7.24
N VAL A 402 15.07 5.32 -7.28
CA VAL A 402 14.56 6.44 -8.10
C VAL A 402 14.37 7.75 -7.31
N SER A 403 14.75 7.79 -6.02
CA SER A 403 14.56 8.93 -5.12
C SER A 403 13.09 9.41 -5.00
N TYR A 404 12.15 8.46 -4.93
CA TYR A 404 10.72 8.70 -4.81
C TYR A 404 10.24 8.47 -3.35
N PRO A 405 9.33 9.29 -2.79
CA PRO A 405 8.80 9.07 -1.45
C PRO A 405 7.78 7.91 -1.41
N TYR A 406 8.09 6.83 -0.69
CA TYR A 406 7.19 5.69 -0.51
C TYR A 406 6.86 5.49 0.96
N GLU A 407 5.59 5.73 1.32
CA GLU A 407 5.09 5.61 2.69
C GLU A 407 5.02 4.14 3.16
N PRO A 408 4.99 3.88 4.49
CA PRO A 408 4.66 2.56 5.01
C PRO A 408 3.27 2.04 4.58
N PRO A 409 3.03 0.72 4.66
CA PRO A 409 1.69 0.11 4.52
C PRO A 409 0.68 0.65 5.55
N ALA A 410 -0.60 0.30 5.37
CA ALA A 410 -1.64 0.61 6.35
C ALA A 410 -1.33 -0.02 7.72
N ALA A 411 -1.76 0.60 8.81
CA ALA A 411 -1.46 0.16 10.18
C ALA A 411 -1.84 -1.31 10.43
N ASP A 412 -3.03 -1.72 9.98
CA ASP A 412 -3.52 -3.09 10.18
C ASP A 412 -2.70 -4.10 9.34
N HIS A 413 -2.29 -3.72 8.12
CA HIS A 413 -1.41 -4.52 7.25
C HIS A 413 -0.01 -4.67 7.85
N LEU A 414 0.56 -3.60 8.41
CA LEU A 414 1.81 -3.65 9.16
C LEU A 414 1.70 -4.63 10.34
N HIS A 415 0.62 -4.56 11.11
CA HIS A 415 0.43 -5.43 12.27
C HIS A 415 0.31 -6.91 11.87
N GLU A 416 -0.41 -7.23 10.79
CA GLU A 416 -0.46 -8.60 10.25
C GLU A 416 0.91 -9.09 9.73
N MET A 417 1.66 -8.25 9.00
CA MET A 417 2.96 -8.63 8.46
C MET A 417 4.05 -8.79 9.55
N ILE A 418 4.09 -7.89 10.54
CA ILE A 418 5.00 -8.02 11.70
C ILE A 418 4.59 -9.24 12.54
N GLY A 419 3.30 -9.49 12.73
CA GLY A 419 2.80 -10.67 13.44
C GLY A 419 3.14 -11.99 12.74
N PHE A 420 2.99 -12.06 11.41
CA PHE A 420 3.44 -13.20 10.60
C PHE A 420 4.94 -13.46 10.77
N TRP A 421 5.77 -12.43 10.67
CA TRP A 421 7.22 -12.57 10.77
C TRP A 421 7.65 -12.96 12.19
N ALA A 422 7.01 -12.40 13.22
CA ALA A 422 7.24 -12.74 14.62
C ALA A 422 6.89 -14.22 14.93
N ASP A 423 5.86 -14.77 14.30
CA ASP A 423 5.50 -16.20 14.37
C ASP A 423 6.57 -17.13 13.76
N LYS A 424 7.40 -16.63 12.82
CA LYS A 424 8.48 -17.44 12.22
C LYS A 424 9.79 -17.45 13.02
N LEU A 425 10.01 -16.45 13.89
CA LEU A 425 11.21 -16.37 14.73
C LEU A 425 11.52 -17.64 15.55
N PRO A 426 10.57 -18.33 16.22
CA PRO A 426 10.89 -19.51 17.02
C PRO A 426 11.38 -20.69 16.17
N GLY A 427 10.77 -20.90 15.00
CA GLY A 427 11.19 -21.93 14.04
C GLY A 427 12.60 -21.67 13.52
N ALA A 428 12.85 -20.46 13.03
CA ALA A 428 14.16 -20.04 12.53
C ALA A 428 15.25 -20.04 13.61
N LEU A 429 14.93 -19.66 14.86
CA LEU A 429 15.86 -19.74 15.99
C LEU A 429 16.23 -21.20 16.31
N ALA A 430 15.24 -22.11 16.28
CA ALA A 430 15.49 -23.54 16.46
C ALA A 430 16.31 -24.14 15.30
N GLU A 431 16.20 -23.60 14.08
CA GLU A 431 17.00 -24.00 12.92
C GLU A 431 18.44 -23.50 13.01
N ARG A 432 18.63 -22.21 13.31
CA ARG A 432 19.96 -21.65 13.60
C ARG A 432 20.65 -22.40 14.73
N ARG A 433 19.92 -22.77 15.79
CA ARG A 433 20.42 -23.62 16.88
C ARG A 433 20.84 -25.02 16.41
N ARG A 434 20.05 -25.68 15.54
CA ARG A 434 20.43 -26.96 14.92
C ARG A 434 21.68 -26.85 14.04
N ALA A 435 21.90 -25.69 13.41
CA ALA A 435 23.09 -25.38 12.63
C ALA A 435 24.31 -24.91 13.45
N GLY A 436 24.18 -24.76 14.78
CA GLY A 436 25.25 -24.23 15.64
C GLY A 436 25.46 -22.71 15.54
N LEU A 437 24.47 -21.98 15.00
CA LEU A 437 24.48 -20.53 14.75
C LEU A 437 23.66 -19.72 15.77
N ALA A 438 23.28 -20.35 16.88
CA ALA A 438 22.55 -19.77 18.01
C ALA A 438 22.90 -20.55 19.29
N ALA A 439 22.68 -19.96 20.47
CA ALA A 439 22.98 -20.56 21.76
C ALA A 439 22.18 -21.86 22.02
N PRO A 440 22.69 -22.82 22.81
CA PRO A 440 21.97 -24.04 23.16
C PRO A 440 20.70 -23.75 23.97
N VAL A 441 19.75 -24.68 23.93
CA VAL A 441 18.52 -24.59 24.75
C VAL A 441 18.88 -24.53 26.23
N ARG A 442 18.33 -23.57 26.97
CA ARG A 442 18.49 -23.47 28.43
C ARG A 442 17.40 -24.19 29.20
N GLU A 443 16.15 -24.16 28.72
CA GLU A 443 15.00 -24.79 29.39
C GLU A 443 14.03 -25.43 28.38
N LEU A 444 14.17 -26.73 28.12
CA LEU A 444 13.18 -27.49 27.34
C LEU A 444 11.89 -27.66 28.14
N VAL A 445 10.76 -27.36 27.50
CA VAL A 445 9.40 -27.60 28.02
C VAL A 445 8.57 -28.36 27.00
N GLU A 446 7.57 -29.11 27.47
CA GLU A 446 6.60 -29.80 26.60
C GLU A 446 5.77 -28.80 25.78
N ALA A 447 5.24 -29.24 24.64
CA ALA A 447 4.37 -28.42 23.81
C ALA A 447 3.15 -27.91 24.60
N GLY A 448 2.79 -26.63 24.42
CA GLY A 448 1.70 -25.98 25.14
C GLY A 448 2.02 -25.61 26.61
N ARG A 449 3.25 -25.82 27.10
CA ARG A 449 3.70 -25.36 28.43
C ARG A 449 4.38 -23.98 28.35
N PRO A 450 4.27 -23.13 29.39
CA PRO A 450 5.02 -21.88 29.45
C PRO A 450 6.55 -22.10 29.43
N GLY A 451 7.27 -21.39 28.55
CA GLY A 451 8.74 -21.45 28.43
C GLY A 451 9.39 -20.07 28.43
N ARG A 452 10.74 -20.00 28.44
CA ARG A 452 11.47 -18.72 28.36
C ARG A 452 11.08 -17.94 27.11
N ALA A 453 10.70 -16.68 27.29
CA ALA A 453 10.27 -15.78 26.24
C ALA A 453 11.16 -14.53 26.13
N LEU A 454 11.39 -14.06 24.91
CA LEU A 454 11.81 -12.68 24.66
C LEU A 454 10.58 -11.87 24.27
N CYS A 455 10.41 -10.69 24.84
CA CYS A 455 9.40 -9.74 24.38
C CYS A 455 10.00 -8.90 23.25
N LEU A 456 9.29 -8.84 22.11
CA LEU A 456 9.57 -7.96 20.99
C LEU A 456 8.48 -6.89 20.94
N GLU A 457 8.85 -5.63 21.09
CA GLU A 457 7.99 -4.46 20.97
C GLU A 457 8.40 -3.64 19.75
N VAL A 458 7.44 -3.35 18.88
CA VAL A 458 7.63 -2.44 17.74
C VAL A 458 6.76 -1.22 17.97
N GLU A 459 7.36 -0.05 18.12
CA GLU A 459 6.69 1.21 18.36
C GLU A 459 6.20 1.83 17.05
N GLY A 460 4.92 2.23 17.02
CA GLY A 460 4.33 2.95 15.89
C GLY A 460 2.92 2.54 15.53
N SER A 461 2.38 3.13 14.46
CA SER A 461 1.05 2.81 13.93
C SER A 461 1.10 1.51 13.14
N GLY A 462 0.48 0.44 13.66
CA GLY A 462 0.67 -0.92 13.17
C GLY A 462 1.79 -1.70 13.87
N GLY A 463 2.47 -1.07 14.83
CA GLY A 463 3.33 -1.74 15.79
C GLY A 463 2.55 -2.64 16.76
N GLY A 464 3.22 -3.11 17.80
CA GLY A 464 2.64 -4.05 18.75
C GLY A 464 3.66 -4.70 19.68
N ARG A 465 3.24 -5.74 20.39
CA ARG A 465 4.09 -6.50 21.30
C ARG A 465 3.84 -8.00 21.17
N TRP A 466 4.90 -8.75 20.87
CA TRP A 466 4.90 -10.19 20.66
C TRP A 466 5.83 -10.87 21.67
N TYR A 467 5.50 -12.09 22.10
CA TYR A 467 6.36 -12.89 22.96
C TYR A 467 6.90 -14.08 22.18
N ILE A 468 8.21 -14.13 22.02
CA ILE A 468 8.92 -15.10 21.18
C ILE A 468 9.45 -16.23 22.09
N PRO A 469 8.96 -17.48 22.01
CA PRO A 469 9.51 -18.59 22.77
C PRO A 469 10.92 -18.94 22.28
N LEU A 470 11.90 -18.94 23.20
CA LEU A 470 13.32 -19.02 22.87
C LEU A 470 13.84 -20.46 22.75
N ASP A 471 13.34 -21.35 23.61
CA ASP A 471 13.92 -22.67 23.85
C ASP A 471 13.22 -23.80 23.08
N SER A 472 11.91 -23.68 22.85
CA SER A 472 11.07 -24.66 22.14
C SER A 472 10.01 -23.91 21.32
N PRO A 473 9.91 -24.11 19.99
CA PRO A 473 8.92 -23.42 19.15
C PRO A 473 7.46 -23.69 19.53
N ALA A 474 7.19 -24.80 20.23
CA ALA A 474 5.85 -25.18 20.69
C ALA A 474 5.54 -24.75 22.13
N ALA A 475 6.43 -23.98 22.78
CA ALA A 475 6.19 -23.44 24.11
C ALA A 475 5.24 -22.22 24.07
N VAL A 476 4.41 -22.07 25.10
CA VAL A 476 3.62 -20.84 25.30
C VAL A 476 4.56 -19.75 25.80
N ALA A 477 4.61 -18.63 25.07
CA ALA A 477 5.37 -17.44 25.46
C ALA A 477 4.44 -16.38 26.07
N GLY A 478 4.97 -15.61 27.01
CA GLY A 478 4.21 -14.57 27.72
C GLY A 478 5.05 -13.86 28.79
N PRO A 479 4.50 -12.81 29.43
CA PRO A 479 5.23 -11.98 30.39
C PRO A 479 5.73 -12.77 31.61
N GLU A 480 4.98 -13.78 32.05
CA GLU A 480 5.28 -14.64 33.21
C GLU A 480 6.66 -15.32 33.16
N ARG A 481 7.23 -15.48 31.94
CA ARG A 481 8.52 -16.13 31.67
C ARG A 481 9.41 -15.28 30.76
N GLN A 482 9.19 -13.97 30.72
CA GLN A 482 10.03 -13.05 29.97
C GLN A 482 11.43 -12.96 30.59
N VAL A 483 12.47 -13.22 29.77
CA VAL A 483 13.88 -13.12 30.18
C VAL A 483 14.63 -11.98 29.48
N ALA A 484 14.05 -11.43 28.41
CA ALA A 484 14.63 -10.35 27.62
C ALA A 484 13.53 -9.44 27.04
N HIS A 485 13.90 -8.22 26.67
CA HIS A 485 13.08 -7.26 25.94
C HIS A 485 13.90 -6.65 24.81
N ILE A 486 13.30 -6.53 23.62
CA ILE A 486 13.77 -5.71 22.51
C ILE A 486 12.63 -4.75 22.16
N ALA A 487 12.92 -3.45 22.12
CA ALA A 487 12.02 -2.40 21.67
C ALA A 487 12.67 -1.60 20.53
N MET A 488 11.95 -1.36 19.45
CA MET A 488 12.43 -0.60 18.28
C MET A 488 11.26 0.12 17.59
N ASP A 489 11.51 1.15 16.79
CA ASP A 489 10.47 1.75 15.94
C ASP A 489 10.27 0.97 14.63
N LEU A 490 9.23 1.34 13.87
CA LEU A 490 8.91 0.72 12.57
C LEU A 490 10.04 0.82 11.54
N ASP A 491 10.83 1.90 11.56
CA ASP A 491 11.94 2.10 10.61
C ASP A 491 13.11 1.17 10.96
N ALA A 492 13.48 1.10 12.24
CA ALA A 492 14.47 0.16 12.74
C ALA A 492 14.06 -1.31 12.52
N PHE A 493 12.77 -1.63 12.73
CA PHE A 493 12.22 -2.95 12.40
C PHE A 493 12.34 -3.24 10.90
N TYR A 494 11.93 -2.30 10.04
CA TYR A 494 12.00 -2.46 8.59
C TYR A 494 13.44 -2.71 8.11
N GLN A 495 14.41 -1.91 8.56
CA GLN A 495 15.81 -2.08 8.17
C GLN A 495 16.40 -3.42 8.67
N LEU A 496 16.00 -3.92 9.84
CA LEU A 496 16.42 -5.24 10.35
C LEU A 496 15.76 -6.39 9.57
N MET A 497 14.44 -6.32 9.37
CA MET A 497 13.63 -7.34 8.69
C MET A 497 14.01 -7.49 7.21
N ALA A 498 14.36 -6.39 6.53
CA ALA A 498 14.89 -6.41 5.17
C ALA A 498 16.40 -6.78 5.10
N GLY A 499 17.08 -6.96 6.25
CA GLY A 499 18.53 -7.22 6.28
C GLY A 499 19.38 -6.06 5.76
N HIS A 500 18.85 -4.84 5.80
CA HIS A 500 19.47 -3.61 5.30
C HIS A 500 20.56 -3.04 6.24
N VAL A 501 20.59 -3.51 7.49
CA VAL A 501 21.56 -3.18 8.56
C VAL A 501 22.18 -4.47 9.14
N ASP A 502 23.38 -4.40 9.73
CA ASP A 502 23.90 -5.53 10.52
C ASP A 502 23.07 -5.64 11.82
N PRO A 503 22.67 -6.85 12.26
CA PRO A 503 21.88 -7.04 13.47
C PRO A 503 22.49 -6.49 14.76
N ARG A 504 23.80 -6.22 14.79
CA ARG A 504 24.51 -5.59 15.92
C ARG A 504 24.41 -4.06 15.91
N ASP A 505 24.20 -3.48 14.74
CA ASP A 505 24.11 -2.03 14.50
C ASP A 505 22.65 -1.55 14.38
N ALA A 506 21.68 -2.46 14.47
CA ALA A 506 20.25 -2.15 14.45
C ALA A 506 19.85 -1.22 15.61
N ALA A 507 19.01 -0.22 15.33
CA ALA A 507 18.60 0.81 16.28
C ALA A 507 17.52 0.31 17.27
N ALA A 508 17.85 -0.72 18.04
CA ALA A 508 16.97 -1.36 19.01
C ALA A 508 17.43 -1.13 20.46
N GLY A 509 16.50 -0.68 21.32
CA GLY A 509 16.68 -0.71 22.77
C GLY A 509 16.51 -2.13 23.28
N ALA A 510 17.45 -2.62 24.11
CA ALA A 510 17.40 -3.99 24.62
C ALA A 510 17.70 -4.08 26.12
N ALA A 511 17.09 -5.06 26.79
CA ALA A 511 17.27 -5.33 28.21
C ALA A 511 17.09 -6.81 28.56
N GLY A 512 17.69 -7.26 29.66
CA GLY A 512 17.63 -8.65 30.13
C GLY A 512 18.76 -9.52 29.58
N ASP A 513 18.44 -10.76 29.24
CA ASP A 513 19.38 -11.81 28.81
C ASP A 513 20.06 -11.47 27.45
N PRO A 514 21.35 -11.08 27.43
CA PRO A 514 21.99 -10.50 26.24
C PRO A 514 22.22 -11.54 25.13
N GLU A 515 22.37 -12.81 25.49
CA GLU A 515 22.48 -13.92 24.53
C GLU A 515 21.14 -14.13 23.79
N ALA A 516 20.01 -14.07 24.51
CA ALA A 516 18.68 -14.15 23.91
C ALA A 516 18.37 -12.95 23.00
N VAL A 517 18.81 -11.74 23.38
CA VAL A 517 18.74 -10.55 22.52
C VAL A 517 19.53 -10.76 21.24
N HIS A 518 20.79 -11.20 21.35
CA HIS A 518 21.67 -11.39 20.20
C HIS A 518 21.18 -12.48 19.23
N ASP A 519 20.77 -13.63 19.77
CA ASP A 519 20.21 -14.74 19.00
C ASP A 519 18.94 -14.32 18.25
N VAL A 520 18.03 -13.57 18.89
CA VAL A 520 16.82 -13.10 18.20
C VAL A 520 17.17 -12.07 17.14
N LEU A 521 18.01 -11.06 17.40
CA LEU A 521 18.39 -10.08 16.37
C LEU A 521 19.07 -10.74 15.13
N LEU A 522 19.94 -11.74 15.35
CA LEU A 522 20.53 -12.52 14.26
C LEU A 522 19.51 -13.41 13.53
N THR A 523 18.54 -13.97 14.25
CA THR A 523 17.45 -14.76 13.65
C THR A 523 16.52 -13.89 12.81
N SER A 524 16.17 -12.70 13.33
CA SER A 524 15.36 -11.68 12.67
C SER A 524 15.88 -11.34 11.28
N ALA A 525 17.13 -10.92 11.17
CA ALA A 525 17.69 -10.57 9.86
C ALA A 525 17.90 -11.81 8.97
N ALA A 526 18.16 -13.00 9.55
CA ALA A 526 18.29 -14.24 8.77
C ALA A 526 16.96 -14.74 8.15
N LEU A 527 15.83 -14.08 8.40
CA LEU A 527 14.59 -14.26 7.63
C LEU A 527 14.57 -13.44 6.32
N SER A 528 15.41 -12.41 6.19
CA SER A 528 15.56 -11.62 4.96
C SER A 528 16.21 -12.45 3.85
N ARG A 529 15.76 -12.27 2.60
CA ARG A 529 16.20 -13.07 1.45
C ARG A 529 15.96 -12.37 0.12
N MET A 530 16.20 -13.12 -0.96
CA MET A 530 16.04 -12.81 -2.39
C MET A 530 15.94 -14.13 -3.18
#